data_AF-A0A9E7TIE1-F1
#
_entry.id   AF-A0A9E7TIE1-F1
#
_cell.length_a   1.000
_cell.length_b   1.000
_cell.length_c   1.000
_cell.angle_alpha   90.00
_cell.angle_beta   90.00
_cell.angle_gamma   90.00
#
_symmetry.space_group_name_H-M   'P 1'
#
loop_
_entity.id
_entity.type
_entity.pdbx_description
1 polymer ?
#
loop_
_entity_poly.entity_id
_entity_poly.type
_entity_poly.pdbx_seq_one_letter_code
_entity_poly.pdbx_strand_id
1 'polypeptide(L)' 'MKLPRISGEKVVKALKKADFEPVGVRGRHHYFHNRENDVIVTVLCPLR' A
#
# COMPACT_ATOMS: atom_id res chain seq x y z
N MET A 1 21.54 -13.74 3.58
CA MET A 1 21.04 -12.60 2.77
C MET A 1 19.98 -11.87 3.56
N LYS A 2 20.00 -10.53 3.60
CA LYS A 2 18.94 -9.73 4.23
C LYS A 2 18.04 -9.22 3.12
N LEU A 3 16.74 -9.48 3.20
CA LEU A 3 15.78 -8.98 2.21
C LEU A 3 15.82 -7.44 2.19
N PRO A 4 15.73 -6.81 1.02
CA PRO A 4 15.66 -5.36 0.92
C PRO A 4 14.43 -4.86 1.70
N ARG A 5 14.65 -3.93 2.63
CA ARG A 5 13.56 -3.30 3.38
C ARG A 5 13.05 -2.12 2.57
N ILE A 6 11.74 -2.08 2.36
CA ILE A 6 11.04 -0.95 1.72
C ILE A 6 10.16 -0.23 2.75
N SER A 7 10.04 1.10 2.65
CA SER A 7 9.14 1.86 3.53
C SER A 7 7.71 1.79 3.03
N GLY A 8 6.74 1.91 3.95
CA GLY A 8 5.32 1.96 3.60
C GLY A 8 5.00 3.07 2.60
N GLU A 9 5.67 4.22 2.69
CA GLU A 9 5.51 5.34 1.76
C GLU A 9 5.91 4.97 0.33
N LYS A 10 7.02 4.23 0.16
CA LYS A 10 7.46 3.74 -1.15
C LYS A 10 6.46 2.73 -1.72
N VAL A 11 5.90 1.86 -0.88
CA VAL A 11 4.86 0.91 -1.28
C VAL A 11 3.59 1.65 -1.71
N VAL A 12 3.12 2.62 -0.92
CA VAL A 12 1.95 3.46 -1.25
C VAL A 12 2.12 4.16 -2.60
N LYS A 13 3.29 4.75 -2.86
CA LYS A 13 3.58 5.40 -4.15
C LYS A 13 3.58 4.40 -5.30
N ALA A 14 4.15 3.21 -5.10
CA ALA A 14 4.18 2.16 -6.12
C ALA A 14 2.77 1.64 -6.44
N LEU A 15 1.95 1.35 -5.42
CA LEU A 15 0.58 0.89 -5.60
C LEU A 15 -0.28 1.90 -6.36
N LYS A 16 -0.17 3.20 -6.01
CA LYS A 16 -0.87 4.26 -6.74
C LYS A 16 -0.43 4.35 -8.21
N LYS A 17 0.85 4.11 -8.50
CA LYS A 17 1.38 4.10 -9.88
C LYS A 17 0.92 2.86 -10.66
N ALA A 18 0.60 1.78 -9.97
CA ALA A 18 0.09 0.53 -10.54
C ALA A 18 -1.46 0.52 -10.59
N ASP A 19 -2.11 1.68 -10.52
CA ASP A 19 -3.57 1.84 -10.59
C ASP A 19 -4.37 1.11 -9.50
N PHE A 20 -3.74 0.82 -8.36
CA PHE A 20 -4.48 0.38 -7.17
C PHE A 20 -5.22 1.57 -6.57
N GLU A 21 -6.52 1.39 -6.31
CA GLU A 21 -7.38 2.46 -5.85
C GLU A 21 -7.35 2.60 -4.33
N PRO A 22 -7.10 3.79 -3.76
CA PRO A 22 -7.14 3.98 -2.33
C PRO A 22 -8.58 3.90 -1.83
N VAL A 23 -8.86 2.93 -0.96
CA VAL A 23 -10.20 2.71 -0.37
C VAL A 23 -10.36 3.48 0.93
N GLY A 24 -9.27 3.71 1.66
CA GLY A 24 -9.29 4.47 2.90
C GLY A 24 -8.02 4.33 3.72
N VAL A 25 -8.02 4.98 4.88
CA VAL A 25 -6.93 4.92 5.86
C VAL A 25 -7.52 4.76 7.25
N ARG A 26 -7.00 3.80 8.03
CA ARG A 26 -7.34 3.62 9.45
C ARG A 26 -6.06 3.68 10.29
N GLY A 27 -5.88 4.76 11.02
CA GLY A 27 -4.63 5.00 11.75
C GLY A 27 -3.43 5.04 10.79
N ARG A 28 -2.48 4.11 10.97
CA ARG A 28 -1.27 3.96 10.13
C ARG A 28 -1.43 2.95 8.99
N HIS A 29 -2.63 2.38 8.81
CA HIS A 29 -2.91 1.39 7.76
C HIS A 29 -3.59 2.06 6.57
N HIS A 30 -3.00 1.92 5.39
CA HIS A 30 -3.56 2.34 4.12
C HIS A 30 -4.14 1.14 3.39
N TYR A 31 -5.36 1.28 2.87
CA TYR A 31 -6.05 0.21 2.15
C TYR A 31 -6.17 0.57 0.68
N PHE A 32 -5.86 -0.40 -0.17
CA PHE A 32 -5.93 -0.29 -1.62
C PHE A 32 -6.72 -1.45 -2.21
N HIS A 33 -7.55 -1.19 -3.21
CA HIS A 33 -8.26 -2.19 -3.99
C HIS A 33 -7.58 -2.36 -5.34
N ASN A 34 -7.33 -3.61 -5.73
CA ASN A 34 -6.98 -3.96 -7.09
C ASN A 34 -8.24 -4.46 -7.79
N ARG A 35 -8.75 -3.66 -8.72
CA ARG A 35 -9.96 -4.02 -9.48
C ARG A 35 -9.78 -5.24 -10.38
N GLU A 36 -8.59 -5.43 -10.95
CA GLU A 36 -8.33 -6.52 -11.89
C GLU A 36 -8.41 -7.89 -11.21
N ASN A 37 -7.92 -7.97 -9.98
CA ASN A 37 -7.80 -9.23 -9.22
C ASN A 37 -8.81 -9.33 -8.07
N ASP A 38 -9.64 -8.30 -7.88
CA ASP A 38 -10.59 -8.14 -6.77
C ASP A 38 -10.00 -8.43 -5.38
N VAL A 39 -8.86 -7.80 -5.07
CA VAL A 39 -8.17 -7.97 -3.77
C VAL A 39 -7.95 -6.66 -3.04
N ILE A 40 -7.98 -6.72 -1.70
CA ILE A 40 -7.60 -5.62 -0.83
C ILE A 40 -6.16 -5.80 -0.34
N VAL A 41 -5.33 -4.79 -0.54
CA VAL A 41 -3.97 -4.72 -0.01
C VAL A 41 -3.94 -3.74 1.15
N THR A 42 -3.37 -4.18 2.27
CA THR A 42 -3.14 -3.33 3.44
C THR A 42 -1.67 -3.01 3.58
N VAL A 43 -1.32 -1.72 3.68
CA VAL A 43 0.05 -1.25 3.85
C VAL A 43 0.19 -0.50 5.15
N LEU A 44 1.15 -0.91 5.99
CA LEU A 44 1.54 -0.16 7.18
C LEU A 44 2.46 1.00 6.79
N CYS A 45 2.02 2.23 6.98
CA CYS A 45 2.80 3.44 6.79
C CYS A 45 3.02 4.14 8.15
N PRO A 46 4.18 3.95 8.81
CA PRO A 46 4.40 4.42 10.17
C PRO A 46 4.66 5.93 10.27
N LEU A 47 4.92 6.61 9.15
CA LEU A 47 5.18 8.04 9.06
C LEU A 47 3.93 8.73 8.52
N ARG A 48 3.30 9.54 9.36
CA ARG A 48 2.30 10.52 8.96
C ARG A 48 2.56 11.80 9.72
#